data_AF-A0A183GJM1-F1
#
_entry.id   AF-A0A183GJM1-F1
#
_cell.length_a   1.000
_cell.length_b   1.000
_cell.length_c   1.000
_cell.angle_alpha   90.00
_cell.angle_beta   90.00
_cell.angle_gamma   90.00
#
_symmetry.space_group_name_H-M   'P 1'
#
loop_
_entity.id
_entity.type
_entity.pdbx_description
1 polymer ?
#
loop_
_entity_poly.entity_id
_entity_poly.type
_entity_poly.pdbx_seq_one_letter_code
_entity_poly.pdbx_strand_id
1 'polypeptide(L)'
;LKRLVAAEGETSGLSRLPPFIFEVTNMLVKAAKEDIVDGDQIKVLVQDLWDKREAKLRTSSLKLLSQARFHWQFSLQLWNEGDHSHANVRLDAVQPLEVAALRPNLSACKHFAAALE
;
A
#
# COMPACT_ATOMS: atom_id res chain seq x y z
N LEU A 1 -1.26 -19.36 3.71
CA LEU A 1 -1.98 -18.15 4.17
C LEU A 1 -1.66 -17.75 5.61
N LYS A 2 -1.93 -18.59 6.63
CA LYS A 2 -1.62 -18.26 8.04
C LYS A 2 -0.20 -17.72 8.28
N ARG A 3 0.82 -18.35 7.69
CA ARG A 3 2.22 -17.87 7.75
C ARG A 3 2.44 -16.51 7.08
N LEU A 4 1.76 -16.24 5.96
CA LEU A 4 1.86 -14.95 5.26
C LEU A 4 1.25 -13.83 6.11
N VAL A 5 0.09 -14.09 6.71
CA VAL A 5 -0.57 -13.16 7.64
C VAL A 5 0.32 -12.86 8.84
N ALA A 6 0.92 -13.89 9.45
CA ALA A 6 1.84 -13.73 10.58
C ALA A 6 3.09 -12.92 10.18
N ALA A 7 3.75 -13.30 9.08
CA ALA A 7 4.92 -12.60 8.56
C ALA A 7 4.61 -11.13 8.20
N GLU A 8 3.43 -10.86 7.65
CA GLU A 8 2.96 -9.50 7.39
C GLU A 8 2.77 -8.71 8.70
N GLY A 9 2.33 -9.34 9.79
CA GLY A 9 2.24 -8.66 11.10
C GLY A 9 3.60 -8.28 11.69
N GLU A 10 4.61 -9.11 11.49
CA GLU A 10 5.95 -8.93 12.08
C GLU A 10 6.84 -7.97 11.26
N THR A 11 6.63 -7.90 9.95
CA THR A 11 7.46 -7.07 9.06
C THR A 11 7.08 -5.59 9.18
N SER A 12 8.07 -4.71 9.35
CA SER A 12 7.83 -3.25 9.42
C SER A 12 7.35 -2.66 8.09
N GLY A 13 7.87 -3.19 6.97
CA GLY A 13 7.39 -2.92 5.60
C GLY A 13 6.42 -3.98 5.10
N LEU A 14 6.16 -3.98 3.80
CA LEU A 14 5.32 -5.00 3.16
C LEU A 14 6.10 -6.30 2.94
N SER A 15 5.50 -7.43 3.31
CA SER A 15 6.09 -8.74 3.01
C SER A 15 5.95 -9.06 1.52
N ARG A 16 6.86 -9.90 0.97
CA ARG A 16 6.70 -10.40 -0.41
C ARG A 16 5.58 -11.44 -0.44
N LEU A 17 4.66 -11.25 -1.36
CA LEU A 17 3.54 -12.16 -1.61
C LEU A 17 3.69 -12.86 -2.96
N PRO A 18 3.10 -14.05 -3.13
CA PRO A 18 2.87 -14.62 -4.45
C PRO A 18 2.15 -13.61 -5.37
N PRO A 19 2.54 -13.51 -6.64
CA PRO A 19 1.91 -12.58 -7.58
C PRO A 19 0.40 -12.80 -7.68
N PHE A 20 -0.38 -11.72 -7.69
CA PHE A 20 -1.83 -11.72 -7.91
C PHE A 20 -2.63 -12.55 -6.91
N ILE A 21 -2.10 -12.75 -5.69
CA ILE A 21 -2.75 -13.59 -4.67
C ILE A 21 -4.17 -13.11 -4.34
N PHE A 22 -4.43 -11.81 -4.37
CA PHE A 22 -5.75 -11.25 -4.06
C PHE A 22 -6.76 -11.56 -5.16
N GLU A 23 -6.39 -11.34 -6.42
CA GLU A 23 -7.22 -11.58 -7.58
C GLU A 23 -7.54 -13.06 -7.72
N VAL A 24 -6.50 -13.91 -7.66
CA VAL A 24 -6.63 -15.37 -7.77
C VAL A 24 -7.50 -15.91 -6.64
N THR A 25 -7.25 -15.50 -5.39
CA THR A 25 -8.04 -16.01 -4.27
C THR A 25 -9.49 -15.54 -4.34
N ASN A 26 -9.74 -14.29 -4.76
CA ASN A 26 -11.09 -13.78 -4.95
C ASN A 26 -11.85 -14.54 -6.04
N MET A 27 -11.20 -14.88 -7.17
CA MET A 27 -11.80 -15.69 -8.23
C MET A 27 -12.16 -17.09 -7.72
N LEU A 28 -11.22 -17.76 -7.04
CA LEU A 28 -11.40 -19.12 -6.54
C LEU A 28 -12.50 -19.20 -5.46
N VAL A 29 -12.47 -18.31 -4.46
CA VAL A 29 -13.47 -18.24 -3.39
C VAL A 29 -14.86 -17.86 -3.93
N LYS A 30 -14.96 -17.15 -5.06
CA LYS A 30 -16.26 -16.85 -5.67
C LYS A 30 -16.82 -17.99 -6.49
N ALA A 31 -15.98 -18.66 -7.27
CA ALA A 31 -16.42 -19.65 -8.25
C ALA A 31 -16.52 -21.07 -7.68
N ALA A 32 -15.64 -21.44 -6.74
CA ALA A 32 -15.44 -22.83 -6.33
C ALA A 32 -15.19 -22.94 -4.81
N LYS A 33 -15.81 -22.09 -3.99
CA LYS A 33 -15.60 -22.06 -2.54
C LYS A 33 -15.82 -23.43 -1.88
N GLU A 34 -16.92 -24.09 -2.26
CA GLU A 34 -17.37 -25.35 -1.66
C GLU A 34 -16.46 -26.53 -2.06
N ASP A 35 -15.72 -26.40 -3.17
CA ASP A 35 -14.75 -27.39 -3.62
C ASP A 35 -13.37 -27.20 -2.96
N ILE A 36 -13.18 -26.10 -2.21
CA ILE A 36 -11.93 -25.75 -1.55
C ILE A 36 -12.02 -26.09 -0.07
N VAL A 37 -11.09 -26.91 0.40
CA VAL A 37 -10.94 -27.21 1.83
C VAL A 37 -10.76 -25.92 2.63
N ASP A 38 -11.61 -25.72 3.64
CA ASP A 38 -11.64 -24.53 4.49
C ASP A 38 -11.81 -23.21 3.71
N GLY A 39 -12.61 -23.20 2.64
CA GLY A 39 -12.83 -22.03 1.78
C GLY A 39 -13.25 -20.75 2.53
N ASP A 40 -14.08 -20.86 3.58
CA ASP A 40 -14.45 -19.73 4.43
C ASP A 40 -13.25 -19.18 5.23
N GLN A 41 -12.38 -20.06 5.74
CA GLN A 41 -11.17 -19.64 6.44
C GLN A 41 -10.18 -18.97 5.49
N ILE A 42 -10.07 -19.45 4.25
CA ILE A 42 -9.24 -18.81 3.22
C ILE A 42 -9.69 -17.37 2.99
N LYS A 43 -11.01 -17.15 2.83
CA LYS A 43 -11.58 -15.80 2.67
C LYS A 43 -11.21 -14.89 3.84
N VAL A 44 -11.35 -15.36 5.08
CA VAL A 44 -11.00 -14.60 6.29
C VAL A 44 -9.50 -14.26 6.32
N LEU A 45 -8.63 -15.22 6.03
CA LEU A 45 -7.18 -15.00 6.06
C LEU A 45 -6.69 -14.04 4.97
N VAL A 46 -7.32 -14.05 3.79
CA VAL A 46 -6.99 -13.12 2.72
C VAL A 46 -7.46 -11.71 3.07
N GLN A 47 -8.62 -11.57 3.71
CA GLN A 47 -9.09 -10.27 4.20
C GLN A 47 -8.15 -9.71 5.28
N ASP A 48 -7.75 -10.51 6.27
CA ASP A 48 -6.81 -10.06 7.31
C ASP A 48 -5.44 -9.66 6.71
N LEU A 49 -4.97 -10.41 5.70
CA LEU A 49 -3.75 -10.03 4.96
C LEU A 49 -3.91 -8.69 4.24
N TRP A 50 -5.06 -8.47 3.58
CA TRP A 50 -5.36 -7.21 2.89
C TRP A 50 -5.40 -6.04 3.88
N ASP A 51 -6.16 -6.16 4.97
CA ASP A 51 -6.37 -5.08 5.94
C ASP A 51 -5.04 -4.64 6.57
N LYS A 52 -4.16 -5.58 6.93
CA LYS A 52 -2.81 -5.28 7.45
C LYS A 52 -1.97 -4.47 6.45
N ARG A 53 -2.03 -4.84 5.17
CA ARG A 53 -1.23 -4.19 4.12
C ARG A 53 -1.78 -2.83 3.75
N GLU A 54 -3.10 -2.70 3.66
CA GLU A 54 -3.78 -1.42 3.47
C GLU A 54 -3.42 -0.42 4.57
N ALA A 55 -3.43 -0.87 5.84
CA ALA A 55 -3.03 -0.02 6.96
C ALA A 55 -1.59 0.50 6.80
N LYS A 56 -0.64 -0.38 6.47
CA LYS A 56 0.77 0.01 6.23
C LYS A 56 0.91 0.98 5.07
N LEU A 57 0.20 0.73 3.98
CA LEU A 57 0.22 1.58 2.79
C LEU A 57 -0.36 2.97 3.09
N ARG A 58 -1.46 3.04 3.83
CA ARG A 58 -2.04 4.30 4.29
C ARG A 58 -1.06 5.07 5.18
N THR A 59 -0.44 4.42 6.17
CA THR A 59 0.59 5.06 7.01
C THR A 59 1.79 5.52 6.18
N SER A 60 2.22 4.74 5.20
CA SER A 60 3.31 5.10 4.29
C SER A 60 2.98 6.35 3.46
N SER A 61 1.77 6.43 2.89
CA SER A 61 1.31 7.62 2.14
C SER A 61 1.24 8.89 3.01
N LEU A 62 0.84 8.77 4.28
CA LEU A 62 0.83 9.90 5.20
C LEU A 62 2.24 10.35 5.58
N LYS A 63 3.17 9.41 5.79
CA LYS A 63 4.58 9.73 6.04
C LYS A 63 5.19 10.43 4.83
N LEU A 64 4.94 9.94 3.62
CA LEU A 64 5.36 10.58 2.37
C LEU A 64 4.87 12.03 2.29
N LEU A 65 3.59 12.27 2.56
CA LEU A 65 3.02 13.61 2.61
C LEU A 65 3.70 14.51 3.65
N SER A 66 3.95 13.99 4.87
CA SER A 66 4.62 14.78 5.89
C SER A 66 6.05 15.16 5.49
N GLN A 67 6.80 14.25 4.87
CA GLN A 67 8.17 14.50 4.40
C GLN A 67 8.19 15.53 3.28
N ALA A 68 7.30 15.39 2.29
CA ALA A 68 7.10 16.41 1.27
C ALA A 68 6.72 17.76 1.91
N ARG A 69 5.90 17.73 2.97
CA ARG A 69 5.49 18.93 3.71
C ARG A 69 6.66 19.67 4.36
N PHE A 70 7.51 18.93 5.08
CA PHE A 70 8.67 19.50 5.74
C PHE A 70 9.71 20.00 4.73
N HIS A 71 9.91 19.26 3.64
CA HIS A 71 10.87 19.65 2.60
C HIS A 71 10.49 20.96 1.91
N TRP A 72 9.20 21.18 1.56
CA TRP A 72 8.78 22.45 0.99
C TRP A 72 8.89 23.60 2.01
N GLN A 73 8.54 23.38 3.27
CA GLN A 73 8.56 24.45 4.27
C GLN A 73 9.98 24.94 4.53
N PHE A 74 10.95 24.03 4.46
CA PHE A 74 12.36 24.37 4.53
C PHE A 74 12.90 24.97 3.22
N SER A 75 12.47 24.46 2.06
CA SER A 75 12.87 24.98 0.73
C SER A 75 12.39 26.41 0.48
N LEU A 76 11.16 26.75 0.89
CA LEU A 76 10.65 28.14 0.84
C LEU A 76 11.47 29.11 1.70
N GLN A 77 12.14 28.61 2.74
CA GLN A 77 12.97 29.44 3.62
C GLN A 77 14.39 29.68 3.08
N LEU A 78 14.80 28.98 2.02
CA LEU A 78 16.17 29.02 1.50
C LEU A 78 16.31 29.39 0.01
N TRP A 79 15.22 29.55 -0.77
CA TRP A 79 15.22 29.90 -2.21
C TRP A 79 16.37 29.30 -3.03
N ASN A 80 16.15 28.14 -3.64
CA ASN A 80 16.76 27.87 -4.95
C ASN A 80 15.93 26.89 -5.77
N GLU A 81 15.87 27.20 -7.06
CA GLU A 81 15.10 26.54 -8.10
C GLU A 81 15.47 25.05 -8.25
N GLY A 82 14.44 24.21 -8.39
CA GLY A 82 14.55 22.99 -9.20
C GLY A 82 14.67 21.64 -8.49
N ASP A 83 14.64 21.54 -7.16
CA ASP A 83 14.77 20.23 -6.52
C ASP A 83 13.45 19.45 -6.53
N HIS A 84 13.27 18.66 -7.60
CA HIS A 84 12.25 17.61 -7.67
C HIS A 84 12.71 16.45 -6.78
N SER A 85 12.64 16.65 -5.47
CA SER A 85 12.93 15.64 -4.48
C SER A 85 11.85 14.55 -4.56
N HIS A 86 12.03 13.58 -5.45
CA HIS A 86 11.30 12.33 -5.42
C HIS A 86 11.69 11.64 -4.12
N ALA A 87 10.86 11.76 -3.08
CA ALA A 87 11.00 10.91 -1.91
C ALA A 87 11.09 9.45 -2.40
N ASN A 88 12.19 8.77 -2.08
CA ASN A 88 12.47 7.42 -2.56
C ASN A 88 11.48 6.43 -1.91
N VAL A 89 10.27 6.33 -2.47
CA VAL A 89 9.24 5.39 -2.02
C VAL A 89 9.54 4.04 -2.65
N ARG A 90 9.93 3.07 -1.83
CA ARG A 90 10.11 1.69 -2.27
C ARG A 90 8.76 0.98 -2.34
N LEU A 91 8.39 0.53 -3.54
CA LEU A 91 7.15 -0.20 -3.81
C LEU A 91 7.39 -1.68 -4.15
N ASP A 92 8.58 -2.20 -3.85
CA ASP A 92 9.08 -3.50 -4.32
C ASP A 92 8.21 -4.72 -3.97
N ALA A 93 7.34 -4.59 -2.96
CA ALA A 93 6.47 -5.65 -2.48
C ALA A 93 4.97 -5.33 -2.63
N VAL A 94 4.61 -4.20 -3.26
CA VAL A 94 3.22 -3.79 -3.50
C VAL A 94 2.64 -4.59 -4.67
N GLN A 95 1.43 -5.11 -4.50
CA GLN A 95 0.69 -5.80 -5.57
C GLN A 95 -0.05 -4.79 -6.46
N PRO A 96 -0.25 -5.08 -7.75
CA PRO A 96 -0.95 -4.17 -8.67
C PRO A 96 -2.33 -3.72 -8.19
N LEU A 97 -3.12 -4.64 -7.59
CA LEU A 97 -4.43 -4.33 -7.03
C LEU A 97 -4.37 -3.28 -5.91
N GLU A 98 -3.32 -3.33 -5.08
CA GLU A 98 -3.12 -2.38 -3.99
C GLU A 98 -2.80 -0.98 -4.54
N VAL A 99 -2.01 -0.88 -5.62
CA VAL A 99 -1.74 0.39 -6.30
C VAL A 99 -3.04 1.01 -6.84
N ALA A 100 -3.91 0.19 -7.42
CA ALA A 100 -5.21 0.64 -7.91
C ALA A 100 -6.11 1.13 -6.76
N ALA A 101 -6.15 0.40 -5.65
CA ALA A 101 -6.94 0.76 -4.46
C ALA A 101 -6.47 2.07 -3.81
N LEU A 102 -5.16 2.36 -3.85
CA LEU A 102 -4.59 3.58 -3.25
C LEU A 102 -4.63 4.81 -4.16
N ARG A 103 -4.98 4.65 -5.42
CA ARG A 103 -4.97 5.75 -6.41
C ARG A 103 -5.73 7.01 -5.94
N PRO A 104 -6.93 6.92 -5.32
CA PRO A 104 -7.60 8.10 -4.80
C PRO A 104 -6.77 8.84 -3.75
N ASN A 105 -6.20 8.10 -2.79
CA ASN A 105 -5.36 8.67 -1.73
C ASN A 105 -4.10 9.33 -2.32
N LEU A 106 -3.41 8.66 -3.24
CA LEU A 106 -2.20 9.19 -3.88
C LEU A 106 -2.50 10.40 -4.77
N SER A 107 -3.65 10.41 -5.46
CA SER A 107 -4.08 11.56 -6.26
C SER A 107 -4.38 12.78 -5.38
N ALA A 108 -5.03 12.57 -4.24
CA ALA A 108 -5.21 13.62 -3.25
C ALA A 108 -3.86 14.12 -2.72
N CYS A 109 -2.91 13.21 -2.45
CA CYS A 109 -1.56 13.60 -2.04
C CYS A 109 -0.87 14.49 -3.09
N LYS A 110 -1.01 14.15 -4.38
CA LYS A 110 -0.47 14.93 -5.49
C LYS A 110 -1.11 16.32 -5.58
N HIS A 111 -2.43 16.42 -5.42
CA HIS A 111 -3.12 17.72 -5.41
C HIS A 111 -2.70 18.57 -4.22
N PHE A 112 -2.53 17.98 -3.03
CA PHE A 112 -2.02 18.71 -1.87
C PHE A 112 -0.60 19.22 -2.09
N ALA A 113 0.27 18.42 -2.72
CA ALA A 113 1.62 18.86 -3.08
C ALA A 113 1.58 20.02 -4.10
N ALA A 114 0.75 19.93 -5.14
CA ALA A 114 0.62 20.99 -6.15
C ALA A 114 -0.02 22.28 -5.61
N ALA A 115 -0.87 22.21 -4.58
CA ALA A 115 -1.45 23.39 -3.94
C ALA A 115 -0.47 24.13 -3.00
N LEU A 116 0.70 23.56 -2.76
CA LEU A 116 1.79 24.15 -1.98
C LEU A 116 2.86 24.81 -2.88
N GLU A 117 2.76 24.65 -4.21
CA GLU A 117 3.51 25.41 -5.23
C GLU A 117 2.82 26.76 -5.50
#